data_AF-A0AAV2YMR2-F1
#
_entry.id   AF-A0AAV2YMR2-F1
#
_cell.length_a   1.000
_cell.length_b   1.000
_cell.length_c   1.000
_cell.angle_alpha   90.00
_cell.angle_beta   90.00
_cell.angle_gamma   90.00
#
_symmetry.space_group_name_H-M   'P 1'
#
loop_
_entity.id
_entity.type
_entity.pdbx_description
1 polymer ?
#
loop_
_entity_poly.entity_id
_entity_poly.type
_entity_poly.pdbx_seq_one_letter_code
_entity_poly.pdbx_strand_id
1 'polypeptide(L)'
;SHVITDLDEVHEDVEYRKQGNLDLYSEDNLKKRVAMQENTYMIALTQRLWQTAIKGGSQKLCYPEYEAFMLRLHRLILPEFDYNGSKRLIQDDWTRDTDGRDHLDYRFFHFSMFELVDLWTDTVDSEDYISLLYCIMHSLMYEFNDKYQLRSLEDIAPVDVLKASKNVTKEEIEKDLKKEVTSDSAQMYRRQILDGDNADKHNDVHTQQPAEEEDEVSSRMKRSGKAL
;
A
#
# COMPACT_ATOMS: atom_id res chain seq x y z
N SER A 1 -51.23 2.49 4.88
CA SER A 1 -50.82 1.83 3.63
C SER A 1 -49.69 2.59 2.99
N HIS A 2 -48.52 1.97 2.86
CA HIS A 2 -47.83 1.65 1.60
C HIS A 2 -46.66 0.72 1.96
N VAL A 3 -46.61 -0.41 1.26
CA VAL A 3 -45.55 -1.44 1.25
C VAL A 3 -44.47 -1.01 0.24
N ILE A 4 -43.28 -1.62 0.31
CA ILE A 4 -42.32 -2.00 -0.77
C ILE A 4 -40.89 -1.65 -0.31
N THR A 5 -40.13 -2.56 0.30
CA THR A 5 -39.29 -3.70 -0.18
C THR A 5 -37.80 -3.31 -0.14
N ASP A 6 -37.01 -4.23 0.42
CA ASP A 6 -35.61 -4.56 0.14
C ASP A 6 -34.86 -3.60 -0.77
N LEU A 7 -33.86 -2.93 -0.20
CA LEU A 7 -32.68 -2.51 -0.94
C LEU A 7 -31.51 -3.26 -0.35
N ASP A 8 -31.00 -4.19 -1.15
CA ASP A 8 -29.67 -4.74 -1.05
C ASP A 8 -28.70 -3.60 -0.69
N GLU A 9 -28.07 -3.68 0.48
CA GLU A 9 -26.86 -2.90 0.77
C GLU A 9 -25.74 -3.47 -0.10
N VAL A 10 -25.75 -3.05 -1.36
CA VAL A 10 -24.54 -2.98 -2.17
C VAL A 10 -23.62 -2.07 -1.37
N HIS A 11 -22.63 -2.66 -0.69
CA HIS A 11 -21.43 -1.94 -0.28
C HIS A 11 -20.76 -1.44 -1.56
N GLU A 12 -21.25 -0.31 -2.07
CA GLU A 12 -20.53 0.47 -3.03
C GLU A 12 -19.21 0.85 -2.37
N ASP A 13 -18.13 0.38 -3.00
CA ASP A 13 -16.78 0.95 -3.02
C ASP A 13 -16.83 2.43 -3.41
N VAL A 14 -17.58 3.25 -2.66
CA VAL A 14 -17.38 4.68 -2.64
C VAL A 14 -16.11 4.87 -1.85
N GLU A 15 -15.00 4.81 -2.59
CA GLU A 15 -13.72 5.33 -2.20
C GLU A 15 -13.90 6.48 -1.22
N TYR A 16 -13.50 6.23 0.02
CA TYR A 16 -13.33 7.19 1.11
C TYR A 16 -12.60 8.48 0.65
N ARG A 17 -11.91 8.41 -0.51
CA ARG A 17 -11.32 9.51 -1.30
C ARG A 17 -12.25 10.71 -1.56
N LYS A 18 -13.58 10.58 -1.42
CA LYS A 18 -14.54 11.67 -1.72
C LYS A 18 -15.02 12.52 -0.54
N GLN A 19 -14.47 12.37 0.68
CA GLN A 19 -14.95 13.11 1.86
C GLN A 19 -14.01 14.16 2.46
N GLY A 20 -12.98 14.65 1.74
CA GLY A 20 -12.13 15.73 2.26
C GLY A 20 -11.37 16.54 1.20
N ASN A 21 -11.70 17.83 1.11
CA ASN A 21 -11.05 18.95 0.41
C ASN A 21 -10.70 18.80 -1.11
N LEU A 22 -11.52 19.42 -1.97
CA LEU A 22 -11.33 19.48 -3.44
C LEU A 22 -9.97 20.08 -3.87
N ASP A 23 -9.33 20.90 -3.02
CA ASP A 23 -8.02 21.51 -3.31
C ASP A 23 -6.88 20.48 -3.37
N LEU A 24 -7.00 19.34 -2.68
CA LEU A 24 -5.99 18.27 -2.67
C LEU A 24 -5.99 17.43 -3.96
N TYR A 25 -7.04 17.55 -4.78
CA TYR A 25 -7.23 16.79 -6.02
C TYR A 25 -6.93 17.58 -7.29
N SER A 26 -6.29 18.75 -7.19
CA SER A 26 -5.71 19.38 -8.37
C SER A 26 -4.68 18.45 -9.01
N GLU A 27 -4.58 18.45 -10.34
CA GLU A 27 -3.61 17.60 -11.06
C GLU A 27 -2.18 17.80 -10.55
N ASP A 28 -1.84 19.02 -10.13
CA ASP A 28 -0.53 19.35 -9.59
C ASP A 28 -0.29 18.74 -8.21
N ASN A 29 -1.33 18.64 -7.37
CA ASN A 29 -1.24 17.98 -6.07
C ASN A 29 -1.16 16.46 -6.21
N LEU A 30 -1.86 15.88 -7.20
CA LEU A 30 -1.70 14.47 -7.55
C LEU A 30 -0.28 14.16 -8.04
N LYS A 31 0.30 15.00 -8.92
CA LYS A 31 1.69 14.85 -9.37
C LYS A 31 2.69 14.92 -8.21
N LYS A 32 2.49 15.83 -7.26
CA LYS A 32 3.34 15.92 -6.05
C LYS A 32 3.26 14.65 -5.21
N ARG A 33 2.06 14.08 -5.04
CA ARG A 33 1.87 12.82 -4.30
C ARG A 33 2.53 11.64 -5.01
N VAL A 34 2.40 11.54 -6.33
CA VAL A 34 3.10 10.50 -7.12
C VAL A 34 4.62 10.65 -6.98
N ALA A 35 5.16 11.86 -7.12
CA ALA A 35 6.58 12.11 -6.94
C ALA A 35 7.07 11.81 -5.51
N MET A 36 6.17 11.82 -4.52
CA MET A 36 6.50 11.52 -3.12
C MET A 36 6.88 10.07 -2.90
N GLN A 37 6.32 9.13 -3.67
CA GLN A 37 6.65 7.72 -3.59
C GLN A 37 8.14 7.48 -3.86
N GLU A 38 8.74 8.29 -4.74
CA GLU A 38 10.16 8.18 -5.10
C GLU A 38 11.11 8.98 -4.18
N ASN A 39 10.56 9.69 -3.18
CA ASN A 39 11.35 10.50 -2.25
C ASN A 39 12.37 9.63 -1.50
N THR A 40 13.63 10.06 -1.48
CA THR A 40 14.72 9.26 -0.91
C THR A 40 14.52 8.94 0.57
N TYR A 41 13.92 9.83 1.35
CA TYR A 41 13.64 9.61 2.76
C TYR A 41 12.43 8.69 2.95
N MET A 42 11.42 8.76 2.08
CA MET A 42 10.28 7.83 2.08
C MET A 42 10.77 6.40 1.83
N ILE A 43 11.64 6.24 0.84
CA ILE A 43 12.30 4.97 0.51
C ILE A 43 13.15 4.49 1.69
N ALA A 44 13.97 5.35 2.29
CA ALA A 44 14.82 4.98 3.43
C ALA A 44 14.00 4.51 4.65
N LEU A 45 12.91 5.20 4.97
CA LEU A 45 12.00 4.83 6.06
C LEU A 45 11.31 3.49 5.81
N THR A 46 10.70 3.34 4.64
CA THR A 46 10.03 2.09 4.25
C THR A 46 11.01 0.93 4.12
N GLN A 47 12.25 1.18 3.68
CA GLN A 47 13.33 0.19 3.68
C GLN A 47 13.62 -0.31 5.10
N ARG A 48 13.78 0.61 6.06
CA ARG A 48 14.07 0.22 7.44
C ARG A 48 12.91 -0.57 8.04
N LEU A 49 11.66 -0.13 7.82
CA LEU A 49 10.46 -0.87 8.21
C LEU A 49 10.43 -2.26 7.58
N TRP A 50 10.64 -2.35 6.27
CA TRP A 50 10.66 -3.61 5.52
C TRP A 50 11.66 -4.59 6.13
N GLN A 51 12.89 -4.16 6.39
CA GLN A 51 13.94 -4.98 6.98
C GLN A 51 13.60 -5.52 8.38
N THR A 52 12.73 -4.83 9.12
CA THR A 52 12.23 -5.32 10.42
C THR A 52 11.00 -6.23 10.30
N ALA A 53 10.21 -6.09 9.23
CA ALA A 53 9.01 -6.89 9.00
C ALA A 53 9.36 -8.28 8.46
N ILE A 54 10.30 -8.38 7.52
CA ILE A 54 10.74 -9.66 6.95
C ILE A 54 11.59 -10.46 7.94
N LYS A 55 11.44 -11.79 7.92
CA LYS A 55 12.33 -12.68 8.69
C LYS A 55 13.48 -13.19 7.84
N GLY A 56 14.66 -13.32 8.46
CA GLY A 56 15.81 -14.02 7.88
C GLY A 56 16.36 -13.46 6.57
N GLY A 57 16.08 -12.19 6.23
CA GLY A 57 16.52 -11.58 4.98
C GLY A 57 15.73 -12.02 3.74
N SER A 58 14.50 -12.53 3.93
CA SER A 58 13.57 -12.84 2.84
C SER A 58 13.34 -11.63 1.93
N GLN A 59 13.09 -11.87 0.63
CA GLN A 59 12.62 -10.84 -0.29
C GLN A 59 11.09 -10.77 -0.37
N LYS A 60 10.41 -11.58 0.44
CA LYS A 60 8.96 -11.73 0.48
C LYS A 60 8.47 -11.58 1.91
N LEU A 61 7.43 -10.79 2.10
CA LEU A 61 6.70 -10.67 3.36
C LEU A 61 5.42 -11.50 3.25
N CYS A 62 5.32 -12.56 4.05
CA CYS A 62 4.15 -13.42 4.07
C CYS A 62 3.13 -12.95 5.13
N TYR A 63 1.89 -13.43 5.03
CA TYR A 63 0.80 -13.02 5.92
C TYR A 63 1.15 -13.02 7.42
N PRO A 64 1.82 -14.04 8.01
CA PRO A 64 2.14 -14.01 9.45
C PRO A 64 3.06 -12.87 9.87
N GLU A 65 3.94 -12.42 8.98
CA GLU A 65 4.88 -11.33 9.22
C GLU A 65 4.18 -9.98 9.03
N TYR A 66 3.38 -9.87 7.98
CA TYR A 66 2.50 -8.74 7.73
C TYR A 66 1.52 -8.52 8.89
N GLU A 67 0.82 -9.57 9.35
CA GLU A 67 -0.11 -9.50 10.48
C GLU A 67 0.60 -9.05 11.76
N ALA A 68 1.80 -9.58 12.03
CA ALA A 68 2.58 -9.17 13.19
C ALA A 68 2.98 -7.69 13.13
N PHE A 69 3.38 -7.19 11.95
CA PHE A 69 3.70 -5.79 11.75
C PHE A 69 2.47 -4.89 11.89
N MET A 70 1.38 -5.20 11.18
CA MET A 70 0.17 -4.39 11.17
C MET A 70 -0.56 -4.36 12.52
N LEU A 71 -0.50 -5.43 13.32
CA LEU A 71 -1.04 -5.39 14.68
C LEU A 71 -0.36 -4.34 15.57
N ARG A 72 0.96 -4.14 15.41
CA ARG A 72 1.70 -3.11 16.15
C ARG A 72 1.33 -1.72 15.66
N LEU A 73 1.19 -1.57 14.35
CA LEU A 73 0.71 -0.33 13.74
C LEU A 73 -0.70 0.01 14.25
N HIS A 74 -1.65 -0.93 14.19
CA HIS A 74 -3.01 -0.74 14.71
C HIS A 74 -3.02 -0.37 16.18
N ARG A 75 -2.18 -1.01 17.00
CA ARG A 75 -2.06 -0.66 18.42
C ARG A 75 -1.49 0.74 18.67
N LEU A 76 -0.63 1.22 17.77
CA LEU A 76 -0.09 2.57 17.84
C LEU A 76 -1.15 3.63 17.49
N ILE A 77 -1.94 3.37 16.45
CA ILE A 77 -2.78 4.39 15.80
C ILE A 77 -4.26 4.36 16.22
N LEU A 78 -4.78 3.20 16.67
CA LEU A 78 -6.17 3.09 17.10
C LEU A 78 -6.31 3.48 18.57
N PRO A 79 -7.14 4.51 18.91
CA PRO A 79 -7.35 4.92 20.30
C PRO A 79 -7.91 3.79 21.18
N GLU A 80 -8.80 2.97 20.62
CA GLU A 80 -9.39 1.80 21.27
C GLU A 80 -8.95 0.53 20.53
N PHE A 81 -7.74 0.05 20.85
CA PHE A 81 -7.19 -1.13 20.22
C PHE A 81 -7.96 -2.41 20.60
N ASP A 82 -8.75 -2.94 19.65
CA ASP A 82 -9.29 -4.30 19.70
C ASP A 82 -8.41 -5.24 18.88
N TYR A 83 -7.83 -6.24 19.56
CA TYR A 83 -7.00 -7.25 18.91
C TYR A 83 -7.76 -8.03 17.83
N ASN A 84 -8.99 -8.49 18.12
CA ASN A 84 -9.74 -9.33 17.19
C ASN A 84 -10.32 -8.50 16.04
N GLY A 85 -10.78 -7.29 16.33
CA GLY A 85 -11.18 -6.30 15.32
C GLY A 85 -10.03 -5.96 14.37
N SER A 86 -8.85 -5.67 14.92
CA SER A 86 -7.66 -5.39 14.12
C SER A 86 -7.28 -6.56 13.23
N LYS A 87 -7.34 -7.80 13.72
CA LYS A 87 -7.06 -8.99 12.89
C LYS A 87 -7.99 -9.11 11.69
N ARG A 88 -9.28 -8.74 11.82
CA ARG A 88 -10.22 -8.77 10.68
C ARG A 88 -9.86 -7.72 9.65
N LEU A 89 -9.63 -6.48 10.08
CA LEU A 89 -9.22 -5.39 9.18
C LEU A 89 -7.91 -5.72 8.45
N ILE A 90 -6.95 -6.30 9.15
CA ILE A 90 -5.65 -6.72 8.58
C ILE A 90 -5.81 -7.80 7.51
N GLN A 91 -6.83 -8.67 7.60
CA GLN A 91 -7.11 -9.68 6.57
C GLN A 91 -7.67 -9.04 5.29
N ASP A 92 -8.53 -8.04 5.46
CA ASP A 92 -9.07 -7.27 4.34
C ASP A 92 -7.94 -6.46 3.67
N ASP A 93 -7.10 -5.80 4.48
CA ASP A 93 -5.93 -5.06 4.02
C ASP A 93 -4.93 -5.97 3.29
N TRP A 94 -4.66 -7.16 3.83
CA TRP A 94 -3.77 -8.14 3.18
C TRP A 94 -4.25 -8.48 1.77
N THR A 95 -5.55 -8.74 1.60
CA THR A 95 -6.12 -9.13 0.32
C THR A 95 -5.97 -8.01 -0.72
N ARG A 96 -6.20 -6.76 -0.30
CA ARG A 96 -6.02 -5.58 -1.14
C ARG A 96 -4.55 -5.34 -1.48
N ASP A 97 -3.69 -5.34 -0.47
CA ASP A 97 -2.28 -4.97 -0.61
C ASP A 97 -1.49 -6.00 -1.43
N THR A 98 -1.85 -7.29 -1.35
CA THR A 98 -1.20 -8.32 -2.18
C THR A 98 -1.73 -8.40 -3.59
N ASP A 99 -2.87 -7.77 -3.89
CA ASP A 99 -3.58 -7.89 -5.15
C ASP A 99 -3.75 -9.37 -5.56
N GLY A 100 -4.21 -10.18 -4.61
CA GLY A 100 -4.43 -11.62 -4.80
C GLY A 100 -3.19 -12.52 -4.76
N ARG A 101 -1.99 -11.98 -4.53
CA ARG A 101 -0.76 -12.78 -4.32
C ARG A 101 -0.65 -13.33 -2.89
N ASP A 102 0.23 -14.31 -2.71
CA ASP A 102 0.51 -14.96 -1.42
C ASP A 102 1.59 -14.25 -0.58
N HIS A 103 2.18 -13.17 -1.11
CA HIS A 103 3.20 -12.37 -0.44
C HIS A 103 3.20 -10.92 -0.95
N LEU A 104 3.79 -10.03 -0.15
CA LEU A 104 4.24 -8.71 -0.61
C LEU A 104 5.74 -8.78 -0.94
N ASP A 105 6.13 -8.12 -2.03
CA ASP A 105 7.50 -7.68 -2.22
C ASP A 105 7.68 -6.28 -1.60
N TYR A 106 8.89 -5.73 -1.68
CA TYR A 106 9.16 -4.41 -1.15
C TYR A 106 8.36 -3.30 -1.83
N ARG A 107 8.11 -3.38 -3.15
CA ARG A 107 7.38 -2.34 -3.90
C ARG A 107 5.94 -2.23 -3.37
N PHE A 108 5.25 -3.36 -3.24
CA PHE A 108 3.88 -3.34 -2.71
C PHE A 108 3.84 -2.95 -1.24
N PHE A 109 4.78 -3.42 -0.41
CA PHE A 109 4.89 -2.95 0.97
C PHE A 109 5.13 -1.43 1.07
N HIS A 110 6.01 -0.89 0.22
CA HIS A 110 6.28 0.54 0.16
C HIS A 110 5.02 1.33 -0.18
N PHE A 111 4.24 0.89 -1.17
CA PHE A 111 2.97 1.53 -1.53
C PHE A 111 1.94 1.45 -0.40
N SER A 112 1.79 0.30 0.28
CA SER A 112 0.91 0.20 1.46
C SER A 112 1.28 1.20 2.56
N MET A 113 2.58 1.37 2.84
CA MET A 113 3.04 2.34 3.83
C MET A 113 2.83 3.79 3.36
N PHE A 114 2.98 4.05 2.07
CA PHE A 114 2.70 5.35 1.48
C PHE A 114 1.21 5.70 1.59
N GLU A 115 0.32 4.80 1.20
CA GLU A 115 -1.14 4.99 1.27
C GLU A 115 -1.60 5.24 2.71
N LEU A 116 -1.06 4.49 3.67
CA LEU A 116 -1.29 4.73 5.10
C LEU A 116 -0.96 6.17 5.51
N VAL A 117 0.21 6.68 5.10
CA VAL A 117 0.66 8.04 5.44
C VAL A 117 -0.18 9.09 4.69
N ASP A 118 -0.52 8.84 3.43
CA ASP A 118 -1.38 9.72 2.61
C ASP A 118 -2.77 9.90 3.23
N LEU A 119 -3.33 8.84 3.81
CA LEU A 119 -4.63 8.88 4.51
C LEU A 119 -4.64 9.82 5.73
N TRP A 120 -3.49 10.01 6.37
CA TRP A 120 -3.36 10.77 7.61
C TRP A 120 -2.75 12.17 7.38
N THR A 121 -2.29 12.45 6.16
CA THR A 121 -1.61 13.71 5.83
C THR A 121 -2.54 14.64 5.04
N ASP A 122 -2.93 15.74 5.67
CA ASP A 122 -3.82 16.75 5.07
C ASP A 122 -3.08 17.77 4.17
N THR A 123 -1.83 17.49 3.80
CA THR A 123 -0.98 18.38 3.00
C THR A 123 -0.37 17.65 1.80
N VAL A 124 0.40 18.38 0.99
CA VAL A 124 1.23 17.80 -0.09
C VAL A 124 2.71 18.10 0.12
N ASP A 125 3.08 18.53 1.33
CA ASP A 125 4.46 18.80 1.67
C ASP A 125 5.17 17.49 2.00
N SER A 126 6.31 17.24 1.36
CA SER A 126 7.14 16.08 1.66
C SER A 126 7.49 15.95 3.14
N GLU A 127 7.76 17.07 3.81
CA GLU A 127 8.24 17.03 5.19
C GLU A 127 7.17 16.48 6.15
N ASP A 128 5.89 16.68 5.85
CA ASP A 128 4.80 16.12 6.64
C ASP A 128 4.70 14.60 6.50
N TYR A 129 4.78 14.08 5.27
CA TYR A 129 4.76 12.64 5.01
C TYR A 129 5.97 11.95 5.66
N ILE A 130 7.16 12.52 5.47
CA ILE A 130 8.41 11.98 5.99
C ILE A 130 8.43 12.02 7.52
N SER A 131 8.02 13.13 8.14
CA SER A 131 7.97 13.25 9.61
C SER A 131 6.94 12.32 10.23
N LEU A 132 5.77 12.15 9.59
CA LEU A 132 4.74 11.22 10.08
C LEU A 132 5.23 9.77 10.05
N LEU A 133 5.78 9.32 8.92
CA LEU A 133 6.30 7.96 8.81
C LEU A 133 7.51 7.73 9.72
N TYR A 134 8.36 8.75 9.91
CA TYR A 134 9.47 8.70 10.85
C TYR A 134 8.98 8.50 12.31
N CYS A 135 7.93 9.21 12.72
CA CYS A 135 7.31 9.01 14.03
C CYS A 135 6.71 7.60 14.20
N ILE A 136 5.99 7.11 13.19
CA ILE A 136 5.44 5.76 13.19
C ILE A 136 6.59 4.75 13.35
N MET A 137 7.62 4.86 12.52
CA MET A 137 8.79 3.98 12.55
C MET A 137 9.42 3.91 13.94
N HIS A 138 9.81 5.04 14.52
CA HIS A 138 10.43 5.09 15.86
C HIS A 138 9.51 4.61 16.99
N SER A 139 8.19 4.72 16.80
CA SER A 139 7.22 4.18 17.76
C SER A 139 7.12 2.65 17.68
N LEU A 140 7.31 2.06 16.49
CA LEU A 140 7.19 0.62 16.28
C LEU A 140 8.47 -0.16 16.60
N MET A 141 9.63 0.48 16.53
CA MET A 141 10.92 -0.19 16.64
C MET A 141 11.85 0.40 17.71
N TYR A 142 12.90 -0.35 18.01
CA TYR A 142 14.05 0.10 18.79
C TYR A 142 15.33 -0.39 18.12
N GLU A 143 16.42 0.31 18.38
CA GLU A 143 17.75 -0.09 17.96
C GLU A 143 18.40 -0.95 19.05
N PHE A 144 18.95 -2.11 18.66
CA PHE A 144 19.69 -2.99 19.54
C PHE A 144 20.81 -3.69 18.77
N ASN A 145 22.07 -3.51 19.23
CA ASN A 145 23.28 -4.00 18.57
C ASN A 145 23.36 -3.59 17.09
N ASP A 146 23.20 -2.30 16.80
CA ASP A 146 23.22 -1.71 15.45
C ASP A 146 22.18 -2.32 14.49
N LYS A 147 21.10 -2.90 15.02
CA LYS A 147 20.00 -3.47 14.26
C LYS A 147 18.67 -2.96 14.79
N TYR A 148 17.74 -2.69 13.89
CA TYR A 148 16.37 -2.35 14.26
C TYR A 148 15.54 -3.61 14.51
N GLN A 149 14.76 -3.60 15.57
CA GLN A 149 13.83 -4.66 15.91
C GLN A 149 12.47 -4.07 16.24
N LEU A 150 11.40 -4.75 15.81
CA LEU A 150 10.05 -4.39 16.21
C LEU A 150 9.91 -4.58 17.72
N ARG A 151 9.27 -3.62 18.39
CA ARG A 151 8.84 -3.75 19.78
C ARG A 151 7.86 -4.93 19.93
N SER A 152 7.71 -5.44 21.15
CA SER A 152 6.62 -6.37 21.42
C SER A 152 5.27 -5.66 21.22
N LEU A 153 4.20 -6.42 20.98
CA LEU A 153 2.88 -5.79 20.88
C LEU A 153 2.51 -5.10 22.20
N GLU A 154 2.86 -5.68 23.35
CA GLU A 154 2.56 -5.08 24.67
C GLU A 154 3.27 -3.75 24.92
N ASP A 155 4.46 -3.56 24.35
CA ASP A 155 5.28 -2.35 24.53
C ASP A 155 4.89 -1.20 23.59
N ILE A 156 3.95 -1.43 22.66
CA ILE A 156 3.40 -0.34 21.85
C ILE A 156 2.38 0.43 22.69
N ALA A 157 2.68 1.70 22.93
CA ALA A 157 1.74 2.66 23.49
C ALA A 157 1.08 3.45 22.35
N PRO A 158 -0.22 3.77 22.47
CA PRO A 158 -0.87 4.67 21.52
C PRO A 158 -0.23 6.06 21.60
N VAL A 159 0.03 6.66 20.45
CA VAL A 159 0.66 7.98 20.33
C VAL A 159 -0.14 8.80 19.33
N ASP A 160 -0.36 10.07 19.63
CA ASP A 160 -0.80 11.04 18.64
C ASP A 160 0.37 11.33 17.68
N VAL A 161 0.51 10.48 16.66
CA VAL A 161 1.62 10.52 15.70
C VAL A 161 1.61 11.80 14.86
N LEU A 162 0.44 12.39 14.62
CA LEU A 162 0.29 13.66 13.92
C LEU A 162 0.83 14.81 14.74
N LYS A 163 0.53 14.84 16.04
CA LYS A 163 1.11 15.84 16.93
C LYS A 163 2.61 15.60 17.15
N ALA A 164 3.03 14.34 17.27
CA ALA A 164 4.43 14.00 17.45
C ALA A 164 5.29 14.43 16.26
N SER A 165 4.80 14.20 15.02
CA SER A 165 5.53 14.52 13.79
C SER A 165 5.85 16.00 13.63
N LYS A 166 5.02 16.90 14.17
CA LYS A 166 5.29 18.35 14.15
C LYS A 166 6.47 18.79 15.01
N ASN A 167 6.97 17.92 15.89
CA ASN A 167 8.15 18.20 16.70
C ASN A 167 9.44 17.60 16.12
N VAL A 168 9.34 16.82 15.04
CA VAL A 168 10.50 16.24 14.38
C VAL A 168 11.06 17.24 13.39
N THR A 169 12.38 17.45 13.45
CA THR A 169 13.07 18.34 12.50
C THR A 169 13.64 17.55 11.34
N LYS A 170 13.75 18.21 10.18
CA LYS A 170 14.39 17.64 9.00
C LYS A 170 15.83 17.23 9.29
N GLU A 171 16.59 18.06 9.99
CA GLU A 171 17.98 17.81 10.33
C GLU A 171 18.16 16.53 11.16
N GLU A 172 17.23 16.23 12.06
CA GLU A 172 17.22 14.99 12.83
C GLU A 172 17.01 13.77 11.93
N ILE A 173 16.03 13.83 11.02
CA ILE A 173 15.73 12.76 10.06
C ILE A 173 16.92 12.54 9.12
N GLU A 174 17.50 13.62 8.58
CA GLU A 174 18.64 13.55 7.66
C GLU A 174 19.86 12.92 8.33
N LYS A 175 20.10 13.24 9.60
CA LYS A 175 21.17 12.66 10.39
C LYS A 175 20.94 11.17 10.66
N ASP A 176 19.73 10.79 11.05
CA ASP A 176 19.37 9.39 11.38
C ASP A 176 19.42 8.49 10.13
N LEU A 177 18.87 8.95 9.01
CA LEU A 177 18.76 8.18 7.76
C LEU A 177 19.97 8.32 6.83
N LYS A 178 21.02 9.01 7.25
CA LYS A 178 22.19 9.31 6.40
C LYS A 178 22.79 8.06 5.78
N LYS A 179 22.87 6.95 6.54
CA LYS A 179 23.45 5.69 6.07
C LYS A 179 22.57 5.03 5.02
N GLU A 180 21.27 4.92 5.28
CA GLU A 180 20.30 4.33 4.35
C GLU A 180 20.30 5.10 3.04
N VAL A 181 20.12 6.42 3.11
CA VAL A 181 20.01 7.32 1.95
C VAL A 181 21.25 7.27 1.03
N THR A 182 22.44 7.07 1.61
CA THR A 182 23.71 7.06 0.83
C THR A 182 24.18 5.66 0.43
N SER A 183 23.46 4.61 0.85
CA SER A 183 23.86 3.22 0.59
C SER A 183 23.52 2.75 -0.83
N ASP A 184 24.26 1.75 -1.31
CA ASP A 184 23.92 1.02 -2.54
C ASP A 184 22.55 0.33 -2.43
N SER A 185 22.16 -0.07 -1.20
CA SER A 185 20.86 -0.67 -0.94
C SER A 185 19.69 0.30 -1.21
N ALA A 186 19.85 1.60 -0.93
CA ALA A 186 18.83 2.59 -1.28
C ALA A 186 18.63 2.69 -2.80
N GLN A 187 19.70 2.57 -3.60
CA GLN A 187 19.56 2.55 -5.06
C GLN A 187 18.81 1.30 -5.53
N MET A 188 19.06 0.14 -4.91
CA MET A 188 18.35 -1.10 -5.20
C MET A 188 16.85 -0.98 -4.93
N TYR A 189 16.46 -0.48 -3.75
CA TYR A 189 15.05 -0.31 -3.39
C TYR A 189 14.34 0.71 -4.27
N ARG A 190 15.01 1.83 -4.60
CA ARG A 190 14.49 2.79 -5.58
C ARG A 190 14.23 2.16 -6.95
N ARG A 191 15.13 1.30 -7.44
CA ARG A 191 14.92 0.59 -8.72
C ARG A 191 13.70 -0.34 -8.66
N GLN A 192 13.48 -1.06 -7.56
CA GLN A 192 12.30 -1.92 -7.44
C GLN A 192 10.99 -1.15 -7.54
N ILE A 193 10.95 0.09 -7.02
CA ILE A 193 9.79 0.98 -7.16
C ILE A 193 9.61 1.40 -8.63
N LEU A 194 10.68 1.81 -9.31
CA LEU A 194 10.61 2.32 -10.69
C LEU A 194 10.39 1.22 -11.76
N ASP A 195 11.00 0.06 -11.58
CA ASP A 195 11.02 -1.00 -12.58
C ASP A 195 9.69 -1.77 -12.64
N GLY A 196 8.99 -1.90 -11.50
CA GLY A 196 7.66 -2.50 -11.47
C GLY A 196 6.63 -1.72 -12.30
N ASP A 197 6.78 -0.40 -12.40
CA ASP A 197 5.87 0.48 -13.14
C ASP A 197 5.93 0.25 -14.65
N ASN A 198 7.08 -0.21 -15.14
CA ASN A 198 7.25 -0.57 -16.55
C ASN A 198 6.75 -1.99 -16.85
N ALA A 199 6.82 -2.91 -15.88
CA ALA A 199 6.30 -4.27 -16.04
C ALA A 199 4.76 -4.31 -16.01
N ASP A 200 4.13 -3.55 -15.11
CA ASP A 200 2.67 -3.48 -14.98
C ASP A 200 2.04 -2.81 -16.22
N LYS A 201 2.68 -1.77 -16.78
CA LYS A 201 2.27 -1.14 -18.05
C LYS A 201 2.38 -2.05 -19.28
N HIS A 202 3.21 -3.09 -19.25
CA HIS A 202 3.33 -4.05 -20.35
C HIS A 202 2.26 -5.14 -20.30
N ASN A 203 1.77 -5.47 -19.11
CA ASN A 203 0.68 -6.46 -18.93
C ASN A 203 -0.69 -5.90 -19.30
N ASP A 204 -0.89 -4.58 -19.20
CA ASP A 204 -2.17 -3.93 -19.54
C ASP A 204 -2.42 -3.83 -21.07
N VAL A 205 -1.40 -4.05 -21.90
CA VAL A 205 -1.52 -3.99 -23.36
C VAL A 205 -1.97 -5.34 -23.96
N HIS A 206 -2.03 -6.43 -23.19
CA HIS A 206 -2.37 -7.76 -23.73
C HIS A 206 -3.80 -8.24 -23.52
N THR A 207 -4.69 -7.39 -22.99
CA THR A 207 -6.13 -7.71 -22.84
C THR A 207 -7.01 -6.85 -23.76
N GLN A 208 -6.73 -6.89 -25.05
CA GLN A 208 -7.74 -6.60 -26.08
C GLN A 208 -7.73 -7.76 -27.09
N GLN A 209 -8.46 -8.83 -26.76
CA GLN A 209 -8.85 -9.82 -27.77
C GLN A 209 -9.87 -9.17 -28.70
N PRO A 210 -9.69 -9.22 -30.04
CA PRO A 210 -10.73 -8.83 -30.96
C PRO A 210 -11.85 -9.89 -30.92
N ALA A 211 -13.10 -9.43 -30.83
CA ALA A 211 -14.28 -10.26 -30.96
C ALA A 211 -14.26 -10.93 -32.35
N GLU A 212 -14.19 -12.27 -32.37
CA GLU A 212 -14.43 -13.05 -33.58
C GLU A 212 -15.94 -13.06 -33.85
N GLU A 213 -16.30 -12.57 -35.04
CA GLU A 213 -17.64 -12.65 -35.64
C GLU A 213 -18.03 -14.13 -35.82
N GLU A 214 -18.96 -14.61 -35.01
CA GLU A 214 -19.77 -15.78 -35.37
C GLU A 214 -20.84 -15.35 -36.36
N ASP A 215 -20.60 -15.57 -37.65
CA ASP A 215 -21.68 -15.65 -38.63
C ASP A 215 -21.36 -16.65 -39.75
N GLU A 216 -22.41 -17.34 -40.21
CA GLU A 216 -22.45 -18.32 -41.30
C GLU A 216 -21.83 -19.72 -41.05
N VAL A 217 -22.62 -20.69 -40.56
CA VAL A 217 -23.00 -21.90 -41.34
C VAL A 217 -24.30 -22.51 -40.76
N SER A 218 -25.45 -21.97 -41.13
CA SER A 218 -26.72 -22.72 -41.05
C SER A 218 -27.70 -22.30 -42.15
N SER A 219 -27.27 -22.38 -43.41
CA SER A 219 -28.18 -22.34 -44.55
C SER A 219 -27.58 -23.01 -45.78
N ARG A 220 -27.44 -24.35 -45.75
CA ARG A 220 -27.34 -25.14 -47.00
C ARG A 220 -27.78 -26.60 -46.89
N MET A 221 -28.87 -26.88 -46.19
CA MET A 221 -29.68 -28.07 -46.47
C MET A 221 -30.82 -27.68 -47.42
N LYS A 222 -30.55 -27.73 -48.72
CA LYS A 222 -31.51 -27.93 -49.81
C LYS A 222 -30.77 -27.98 -51.14
N ARG A 223 -30.42 -29.20 -51.57
CA ARG A 223 -30.56 -29.70 -52.95
C ARG A 223 -30.21 -31.19 -52.97
N SER A 224 -31.26 -31.98 -52.81
CA SER A 224 -31.32 -33.37 -53.22
C SER A 224 -31.30 -33.45 -54.75
N GLY A 225 -30.60 -34.44 -55.34
CA GLY A 225 -30.80 -34.77 -56.76
C GLY A 225 -29.70 -35.57 -57.48
N LYS A 226 -29.75 -36.90 -57.34
CA LYS A 226 -29.54 -37.97 -58.36
C LYS A 226 -28.16 -38.23 -59.03
N ALA A 227 -27.65 -39.44 -58.77
CA ALA A 227 -27.33 -40.52 -59.73
C ALA A 227 -27.23 -41.82 -58.88
N LEU A 228 -27.81 -42.99 -59.14
CA LEU A 228 -28.39 -43.65 -60.31
C LEU A 228 -29.83 -44.13 -60.04
#